data_AF-A0A2M8YAN3-F1
#
_entry.id   AF-A0A2M8YAN3-F1
#
_cell.length_a   1.000
_cell.length_b   1.000
_cell.length_c   1.000
_cell.angle_alpha   90.00
_cell.angle_beta   90.00
_cell.angle_gamma   90.00
#
_symmetry.space_group_name_H-M   'P 1'
#
loop_
_entity.id
_entity.type
_entity.pdbx_description
1 polymer ?
#
loop_
_entity_poly.entity_id
_entity_poly.type
_entity_poly.pdbx_seq_one_letter_code
_entity_poly.pdbx_strand_id
1 'polypeptide(L)'
;MINDVLFADFLDDRAVYGVAEACWQARLAFLDGQCTPYLRTAFANGQPFYDGNPIINLADRNAGKATRIVQQCPHEFGHGYTSFEQAIELAVGDGHRPAREKIIVLTLTQATAQRAEDELRVWFAPA
;
A
#
# COMPACT_ATOMS: atom_id res chain seq x y z
N MET A 1 -13.55 4.08 -19.35
CA MET A 1 -12.64 5.04 -20.01
C MET A 1 -11.41 5.17 -19.14
N ILE A 2 -10.22 5.25 -19.73
CA ILE A 2 -8.93 5.28 -19.01
C ILE A 2 -8.55 6.69 -18.49
N ASN A 3 -9.36 7.71 -18.84
CA ASN A 3 -9.06 9.13 -18.66
C ASN A 3 -9.02 9.62 -17.19
N ASP A 4 -9.44 8.81 -16.23
CA ASP A 4 -9.46 9.11 -14.79
C ASP A 4 -8.37 8.37 -14.00
N VAL A 5 -7.55 7.57 -14.68
CA VAL A 5 -6.41 6.87 -14.09
C VAL A 5 -5.28 7.87 -13.81
N LEU A 6 -4.77 7.82 -12.58
CA LEU A 6 -3.60 8.58 -12.17
C LEU A 6 -2.35 7.71 -12.31
N PHE A 7 -1.26 8.31 -12.79
CA PHE A 7 0.05 7.66 -12.90
C PHE A 7 -0.01 6.37 -13.73
N ALA A 8 -0.66 6.42 -14.90
CA ALA A 8 -0.91 5.21 -15.70
C ALA A 8 0.36 4.45 -16.10
N ASP A 9 1.47 5.19 -16.28
CA ASP A 9 2.77 4.69 -16.72
C ASP A 9 3.74 4.43 -15.56
N PHE A 10 3.25 4.29 -14.32
CA PHE A 10 4.12 4.19 -13.13
C PHE A 10 5.08 2.98 -13.15
N LEU A 11 4.75 1.90 -13.88
CA LEU A 11 5.65 0.75 -14.03
C LEU A 11 6.73 0.96 -15.10
N ASP A 12 6.48 1.87 -16.06
CA ASP A 12 7.37 2.13 -17.19
C ASP A 12 8.29 3.33 -16.93
N ASP A 13 7.86 4.28 -16.09
CA ASP A 13 8.62 5.48 -15.71
C ASP A 13 8.85 5.56 -14.20
N ARG A 14 10.12 5.49 -13.79
CA ARG A 14 10.54 5.57 -12.38
C ARG A 14 10.21 6.91 -11.72
N ALA A 15 10.20 8.01 -12.47
CA ALA A 15 9.79 9.30 -11.93
C ALA A 15 8.30 9.27 -11.59
N VAL A 16 7.48 8.69 -12.48
CA VAL A 16 6.04 8.51 -12.24
C VAL A 16 5.79 7.57 -11.06
N TYR A 17 6.57 6.49 -10.93
CA TYR A 17 6.53 5.60 -9.76
C TYR A 17 6.77 6.38 -8.46
N GLY A 18 7.83 7.19 -8.41
CA GLY A 18 8.16 7.99 -7.23
C GLY A 18 7.06 9.01 -6.88
N VAL A 19 6.42 9.61 -7.88
CA VAL A 19 5.26 10.50 -7.64
C VAL A 19 4.04 9.73 -7.15
N ALA A 20 3.79 8.52 -7.67
CA ALA A 20 2.71 7.66 -7.18
C ALA A 20 2.93 7.24 -5.71
N GLU A 21 4.15 6.84 -5.35
CA GLU A 21 4.52 6.58 -3.95
C GLU A 21 4.33 7.82 -3.07
N ALA A 22 4.83 8.98 -3.50
CA ALA A 22 4.70 10.22 -2.75
C ALA A 22 3.22 10.64 -2.57
N CYS A 23 2.38 10.43 -3.59
CA CYS A 23 0.94 10.66 -3.51
C CYS A 23 0.31 9.80 -2.41
N TRP A 24 0.66 8.51 -2.36
CA TRP A 24 0.18 7.62 -1.31
C TRP A 24 0.70 8.00 0.08
N GLN A 25 1.98 8.33 0.21
CA GLN A 25 2.55 8.78 1.48
C GLN A 25 1.83 10.03 2.00
N ALA A 26 1.57 11.02 1.13
CA ALA A 26 0.84 12.22 1.51
C ALA A 26 -0.59 11.93 1.97
N ARG A 27 -1.30 11.01 1.30
CA ARG A 27 -2.67 10.59 1.68
C ARG A 27 -2.69 9.83 3.00
N LEU A 28 -1.68 9.01 3.24
CA LEU A 28 -1.58 8.16 4.43
C LEU A 28 -0.78 8.81 5.57
N ALA A 29 -0.45 10.09 5.48
CA ALA A 29 0.29 10.83 6.51
C ALA A 29 -0.37 10.81 7.90
N PHE A 30 -1.66 10.46 7.99
CA PHE A 30 -2.33 10.23 9.29
C PHE A 30 -1.80 8.99 10.04
N LEU A 31 -1.03 8.13 9.36
CA LEU A 31 -0.35 6.97 9.94
C LEU A 31 1.12 7.26 10.30
N ASP A 32 1.62 8.46 10.01
CA ASP A 32 3.02 8.83 10.26
C ASP A 32 3.35 8.75 11.75
N GLY A 33 4.51 8.14 12.05
CA GLY A 33 4.97 7.91 13.42
C GLY A 33 4.25 6.78 14.17
N GLN A 34 3.07 6.33 13.70
CA GLN A 34 2.37 5.18 14.24
C GLN A 34 2.76 3.89 13.52
N CYS A 35 2.78 3.93 12.19
CA CYS A 35 3.06 2.76 11.36
C CYS A 35 4.44 2.84 10.74
N THR A 36 5.06 1.67 10.52
CA THR A 36 6.32 1.56 9.80
C THR A 36 6.28 0.40 8.81
N PRO A 37 7.06 0.45 7.71
CA PRO A 37 7.17 -0.67 6.78
C PRO A 37 7.54 -1.98 7.48
N TYR A 38 7.06 -3.09 6.92
CA TYR A 38 7.25 -4.42 7.48
C TYR A 38 7.66 -5.47 6.44
N LEU A 39 7.53 -5.16 5.14
CA LEU A 39 8.12 -5.96 4.05
C LEU A 39 9.33 -5.24 3.47
N ARG A 40 10.27 -6.04 2.95
CA ARG A 40 11.30 -5.52 2.05
C ARG A 40 10.67 -5.20 0.70
N THR A 41 10.97 -4.03 0.17
CA THR A 41 10.57 -3.56 -1.16
C THR A 41 11.78 -3.38 -2.10
N ALA A 42 12.92 -3.94 -1.70
CA ALA A 42 14.17 -3.91 -2.45
C ALA A 42 14.93 -5.23 -2.32
N PHE A 43 15.70 -5.54 -3.37
CA PHE A 43 16.61 -6.68 -3.41
C PHE A 43 17.76 -6.50 -2.43
N ALA A 44 18.53 -7.57 -2.17
CA ALA A 44 19.67 -7.54 -1.25
C ALA A 44 20.78 -6.54 -1.67
N ASN A 45 20.83 -6.17 -2.95
CA ASN A 45 21.73 -5.16 -3.50
C ASN A 45 21.19 -3.71 -3.36
N GLY A 46 20.03 -3.52 -2.71
CA GLY A 46 19.39 -2.22 -2.51
C GLY A 46 18.53 -1.73 -3.68
N GLN A 47 18.46 -2.47 -4.80
CA GLN A 47 17.62 -2.11 -5.93
C GLN A 47 16.13 -2.31 -5.57
N PRO A 48 15.27 -1.28 -5.71
CA PRO A 48 13.83 -1.43 -5.46
C PRO A 48 13.14 -2.35 -6.47
N PHE A 49 12.01 -2.95 -6.08
CA PHE A 49 11.24 -3.85 -6.94
C PHE A 49 10.50 -3.13 -8.07
N TYR A 50 9.96 -1.93 -7.80
CA TYR A 50 9.21 -1.10 -8.76
C TYR A 50 8.04 -1.82 -9.47
N ASP A 51 7.36 -2.74 -8.79
CA ASP A 51 6.30 -3.60 -9.36
C ASP A 51 4.90 -3.24 -8.86
N GLY A 52 4.76 -2.23 -8.01
CA GLY A 52 3.49 -1.85 -7.39
C GLY A 52 2.99 -2.84 -6.34
N ASN A 53 3.76 -3.88 -5.99
CA ASN A 53 3.37 -4.96 -5.10
C ASN A 53 4.39 -5.21 -3.96
N PRO A 54 4.27 -4.48 -2.84
CA PRO A 54 3.33 -3.40 -2.59
C PRO A 54 3.91 -2.02 -2.93
N ILE A 55 3.06 -1.10 -3.39
CA ILE A 55 3.41 0.33 -3.47
C ILE A 55 3.41 0.97 -2.07
N ILE A 56 2.59 0.46 -1.15
CA ILE A 56 2.59 0.82 0.27
C ILE A 56 2.55 -0.43 1.12
N ASN A 57 3.41 -0.51 2.13
CA ASN A 57 3.27 -1.48 3.21
C ASN A 57 3.54 -0.79 4.55
N LEU A 58 2.63 -0.92 5.50
CA LEU A 58 2.68 -0.23 6.79
C LEU A 58 2.12 -1.15 7.87
N ALA A 59 2.75 -1.16 9.04
CA ALA A 59 2.30 -1.94 10.19
C ALA A 59 2.32 -1.12 11.48
N ASP A 60 1.21 -1.18 12.20
CA ASP A 60 1.11 -0.84 13.61
C ASP A 60 1.46 -2.09 14.45
N ARG A 61 2.73 -2.14 14.83
CA ARG A 61 3.30 -3.18 15.70
C ARG A 61 2.91 -3.03 17.16
N ASN A 62 2.04 -2.10 17.54
CA ASN A 62 1.41 -2.12 18.86
C ASN A 62 0.02 -2.74 18.73
N ALA A 63 -0.80 -2.25 17.79
CA ALA A 63 -2.20 -2.65 17.62
C ALA A 63 -2.42 -4.01 16.92
N GLY A 64 -1.41 -4.56 16.26
CA GLY A 64 -1.51 -5.89 15.62
C GLY A 64 -2.19 -5.79 14.26
N LYS A 65 -2.03 -4.64 13.61
CA LYS A 65 -2.67 -4.29 12.35
C LYS A 65 -1.60 -3.93 11.34
N ALA A 66 -1.76 -4.43 10.12
CA ALA A 66 -0.94 -4.05 8.98
C ALA A 66 -1.82 -3.71 7.79
N THR A 67 -1.24 -3.04 6.81
CA THR A 67 -1.85 -2.86 5.50
C THR A 67 -0.84 -2.96 4.37
N ARG A 68 -1.33 -3.38 3.21
CA ARG A 68 -0.68 -3.22 1.93
C ARG A 68 -1.62 -2.63 0.89
N ILE A 69 -1.08 -1.76 0.06
CA ILE A 69 -1.70 -1.36 -1.20
C ILE A 69 -0.89 -1.97 -2.34
N VAL A 70 -1.58 -2.72 -3.19
CA VAL A 70 -1.06 -3.20 -4.47
C VAL A 70 -1.68 -2.36 -5.56
N GLN A 71 -0.87 -1.56 -6.24
CA GLN A 71 -1.32 -0.76 -7.37
C GLN A 71 -1.09 -1.55 -8.65
N GLN A 72 -2.16 -1.82 -9.38
CA GLN A 72 -2.13 -2.59 -10.62
C GLN A 72 -1.87 -1.70 -11.83
N CYS A 73 -1.26 -2.29 -12.86
CA CYS A 73 -1.11 -1.66 -14.16
C CYS A 73 -2.50 -1.45 -14.80
N PRO A 74 -2.91 -0.21 -15.09
CA PRO A 74 -4.20 0.06 -15.72
C PRO A 74 -4.30 -0.53 -17.13
N HIS A 75 -3.17 -0.66 -17.84
CA HIS A 75 -3.11 -1.21 -19.19
C HIS A 75 -3.38 -2.72 -19.23
N GLU A 76 -3.06 -3.43 -18.15
CA GLU A 76 -3.26 -4.89 -18.05
C GLU A 76 -4.59 -5.25 -17.41
N PHE A 77 -4.99 -4.52 -16.36
CA PHE A 77 -6.13 -4.89 -15.52
C PHE A 77 -7.35 -3.97 -15.66
N GLY A 78 -7.22 -2.84 -16.37
CA GLY A 78 -8.30 -1.84 -16.48
C GLY A 78 -8.60 -1.19 -15.13
N HIS A 79 -9.88 -0.90 -14.86
CA HIS A 79 -10.33 -0.37 -13.57
C HIS A 79 -10.58 -1.51 -12.58
N GLY A 80 -10.00 -1.43 -11.39
CA GLY A 80 -10.15 -2.44 -10.35
C GLY A 80 -10.10 -1.86 -8.94
N TYR A 81 -10.87 -2.46 -8.04
CA TYR A 81 -10.74 -2.29 -6.60
C TYR A 81 -11.24 -3.55 -5.90
N THR A 82 -10.37 -4.18 -5.11
CA THR A 82 -10.76 -5.23 -4.17
C THR A 82 -10.00 -5.04 -2.86
N SER A 83 -10.64 -5.37 -1.75
CA SER A 83 -9.99 -5.37 -0.45
C SER A 83 -10.41 -6.59 0.36
N PHE A 84 -9.46 -7.13 1.12
CA PHE A 84 -9.65 -8.32 1.94
C PHE A 84 -8.67 -8.31 3.11
N GLU A 85 -8.89 -9.21 4.05
CA GLU A 85 -8.10 -9.31 5.26
C GLU A 85 -7.50 -10.71 5.39
N GLN A 86 -6.30 -10.78 5.96
CA GLN A 86 -5.63 -12.05 6.25
C GLN A 86 -4.91 -12.01 7.60
N ALA A 87 -4.69 -13.17 8.18
CA ALA A 87 -3.82 -13.32 9.34
C ALA A 87 -2.35 -13.36 8.87
N ILE A 88 -1.47 -12.68 9.59
CA ILE A 88 -0.03 -12.64 9.32
C ILE A 88 0.75 -12.70 10.64
N GLU A 89 2.06 -12.89 10.53
CA GLU A 89 3.00 -12.77 11.65
C GLU A 89 3.93 -11.58 11.39
N LEU A 90 3.91 -10.58 12.28
CA LEU A 90 4.81 -9.43 12.21
C LEU A 90 6.08 -9.68 13.01
N ALA A 91 7.24 -9.42 12.41
CA ALA A 91 8.51 -9.41 13.13
C ALA A 91 8.56 -8.24 14.13
N VAL A 92 8.86 -8.56 15.40
CA VAL A 92 8.99 -7.61 16.51
C VAL A 92 10.16 -8.04 17.40
N GLY A 93 11.25 -7.26 17.39
CA GLY A 93 12.50 -7.63 18.06
C GLY A 93 13.04 -8.94 17.48
N ASP A 94 13.39 -9.89 18.37
CA ASP A 94 13.87 -11.22 18.00
C ASP A 94 12.74 -12.24 17.76
N GLY A 95 11.48 -11.80 17.79
CA GLY A 95 10.31 -12.67 17.71
C GLY A 95 9.33 -12.29 16.61
N HIS A 96 8.26 -13.08 16.55
CA HIS A 96 7.09 -12.82 15.72
C HIS A 96 5.86 -12.69 16.60
N ARG A 97 4.89 -11.89 16.16
CA ARG A 97 3.59 -11.79 16.80
C ARG A 97 2.44 -11.86 15.79
N PRO A 98 1.31 -12.46 16.18
CA PRO A 98 0.12 -12.48 15.35
C PRO A 98 -0.38 -11.06 15.06
N ALA A 99 -0.83 -10.85 13.84
CA ALA A 99 -1.45 -9.63 13.40
C ALA A 99 -2.48 -9.90 12.30
N ARG A 100 -3.31 -8.90 12.01
CA ARG A 100 -4.20 -8.90 10.84
C ARG A 100 -3.71 -7.89 9.84
N GLU A 101 -3.78 -8.25 8.58
CA GLU A 101 -3.45 -7.38 7.48
C GLU A 101 -4.70 -7.05 6.66
N LYS A 102 -4.88 -5.76 6.34
CA LYS A 102 -5.78 -5.29 5.29
C LYS A 102 -5.01 -5.13 3.97
N ILE A 103 -5.38 -5.89 2.95
CA ILE A 103 -4.81 -5.76 1.59
C ILE A 103 -5.83 -5.07 0.70
N ILE A 104 -5.39 -4.02 0.01
CA ILE A 104 -6.16 -3.31 -0.99
C ILE A 104 -5.43 -3.46 -2.32
N VAL A 105 -6.12 -3.99 -3.33
CA VAL A 105 -5.63 -4.10 -4.70
C VAL A 105 -6.48 -3.19 -5.57
N LEU A 106 -5.86 -2.25 -6.27
CA LEU A 106 -6.58 -1.24 -7.04
C LEU A 106 -5.84 -0.82 -8.30
N THR A 107 -6.60 -0.23 -9.22
CA THR A 107 -6.07 0.71 -10.21
C THR A 107 -6.24 2.12 -9.67
N LEU A 108 -5.20 2.95 -9.73
CA LEU A 108 -5.22 4.25 -9.08
C LEU A 108 -6.02 5.28 -9.87
N THR A 109 -7.11 5.75 -9.27
CA THR A 109 -7.92 6.89 -9.70
C THR A 109 -8.18 7.76 -8.46
N GLN A 110 -8.72 8.96 -8.66
CA GLN A 110 -9.13 9.80 -7.52
C GLN A 110 -10.12 9.05 -6.59
N ALA A 111 -11.06 8.30 -7.18
CA ALA A 111 -12.11 7.61 -6.46
C ALA A 111 -11.58 6.38 -5.69
N THR A 112 -10.71 5.58 -6.31
CA THR A 112 -10.11 4.42 -5.62
C THR A 112 -9.12 4.84 -4.55
N ALA A 113 -8.40 5.95 -4.75
CA ALA A 113 -7.54 6.55 -3.74
C ALA A 113 -8.33 6.96 -2.49
N GLN A 114 -9.43 7.68 -2.69
CA GLN A 114 -10.28 8.12 -1.58
C GLN A 114 -10.88 6.92 -0.83
N ARG A 115 -11.40 5.94 -1.57
CA ARG A 115 -11.97 4.73 -0.97
C ARG A 115 -10.95 3.96 -0.14
N ALA A 116 -9.72 3.81 -0.64
CA ALA A 116 -8.65 3.15 0.09
C ALA A 116 -8.27 3.92 1.36
N GLU A 117 -8.15 5.25 1.27
CA GLU A 117 -7.85 6.11 2.42
C GLU A 117 -8.93 5.98 3.51
N ASP A 118 -10.21 6.04 3.14
CA ASP A 118 -11.33 5.90 4.07
C ASP A 118 -11.34 4.53 4.73
N GLU A 119 -11.11 3.46 3.95
CA GLU A 119 -11.02 2.09 4.48
C GLU A 119 -9.86 1.94 5.47
N LEU A 120 -8.70 2.54 5.19
CA LEU A 120 -7.54 2.49 6.08
C LEU A 120 -7.73 3.35 7.34
N ARG A 121 -8.44 4.47 7.26
CA ARG A 121 -8.82 5.25 8.46
C ARG A 121 -9.68 4.42 9.40
N VAL A 122 -10.67 3.71 8.87
CA VAL A 122 -11.50 2.80 9.67
C VAL A 122 -10.67 1.63 10.21
N TRP A 123 -9.80 1.06 9.37
CA TRP A 123 -8.96 -0.07 9.77
C TRP A 123 -8.04 0.25 10.95
N PHE A 124 -7.36 1.40 10.90
CA PHE A 124 -6.42 1.82 11.94
C PHE A 124 -7.06 2.62 13.08
N ALA A 125 -8.37 2.86 13.05
CA ALA A 125 -9.07 3.44 14.18
C ALA A 125 -8.83 2.59 15.46
N PRO A 126 -8.70 3.25 16.63
CA PRO A 126 -8.72 2.56 17.91
C PRO A 126 -9.99 1.70 18.04
N ALA A 127 -9.86 0.54 18.67
CA ALA A 127 -10.99 -0.33 18.98
C ALA A 127 -11.85 0.22 20.12
#